data_AF-K4QSW1-F1
#
_entry.id   AF-K4QSW1-F1
#
_cell.length_a   1.000
_cell.length_b   1.000
_cell.length_c   1.000
_cell.angle_alpha   90.00
_cell.angle_beta   90.00
_cell.angle_gamma   90.00
#
_symmetry.space_group_name_H-M   'P 1'
#
loop_
_entity.id
_entity.type
_entity.pdbx_description
1 polymer ?
#
loop_
_entity_poly.entity_id
_entity_poly.type
_entity_poly.pdbx_seq_one_letter_code
_entity_poly.pdbx_strand_id
1 'polypeptide(L)' 'MRMRTSLTLTWNRAVASVTSEPATVTSATTGSSLALTFGDLSTTAGATQRVTVRLG' A
#
# COMPACT_ATOMS: atom_id res chain seq x y z
N MET A 1 6.94 8.78 -22.07
CA MET A 1 5.96 8.28 -21.08
C MET A 1 6.43 8.69 -19.69
N ARG A 2 5.57 9.25 -18.83
CA ARG A 2 5.96 9.62 -17.46
C ARG A 2 5.65 8.44 -16.53
N MET A 3 6.68 7.74 -16.07
CA MET A 3 6.52 6.60 -15.17
C MET A 3 6.19 7.14 -13.77
N ARG A 4 5.06 6.71 -13.21
CA ARG A 4 4.71 6.99 -11.81
C ARG A 4 5.52 6.03 -10.94
N THR A 5 6.52 6.56 -10.25
CA THR A 5 7.40 5.77 -9.39
C THR A 5 6.80 5.56 -8.02
N SER A 6 5.96 6.46 -7.53
CA SER A 6 5.27 6.34 -6.25
C SER A 6 3.74 6.39 -6.40
N LEU A 7 3.06 5.81 -5.41
CA LEU A 7 1.60 5.73 -5.38
C LEU A 7 1.08 5.84 -3.96
N THR A 8 0.08 6.69 -3.76
CA THR A 8 -0.77 6.65 -2.58
C THR A 8 -2.07 5.96 -2.93
N LEU A 9 -2.43 4.93 -2.16
CA LEU A 9 -3.68 4.19 -2.28
C LEU A 9 -4.52 4.45 -1.03
N THR A 10 -5.76 4.86 -1.23
CA THR A 10 -6.75 4.95 -0.14
C THR A 10 -7.85 3.93 -0.38
N TRP A 11 -8.06 3.06 0.59
CA TRP A 11 -9.17 2.12 0.63
C TRP A 11 -10.14 2.52 1.74
N ASN A 12 -11.35 2.91 1.34
CA ASN A 12 -12.40 3.37 2.25
C ASN A 12 -13.08 2.20 2.97
N ARG A 13 -12.32 1.49 3.79
CA ARG A 13 -12.80 0.39 4.62
C ARG A 13 -12.09 0.40 5.98
N ALA A 14 -12.84 0.08 7.03
CA ALA A 14 -12.27 -0.08 8.36
C ALA A 14 -11.26 -1.24 8.39
N VAL A 15 -10.06 -0.96 8.89
CA VAL A 15 -8.94 -1.88 9.01
C VAL A 15 -8.35 -1.75 10.41
N ALA A 16 -8.23 -2.87 11.12
CA ALA A 16 -7.67 -2.91 12.46
C ALA A 16 -6.14 -2.86 12.44
N SER A 17 -5.50 -3.65 11.58
CA SER A 17 -4.05 -3.69 11.45
C SER A 17 -3.59 -4.26 10.11
N VAL A 18 -2.36 -3.91 9.71
CA VAL A 18 -1.65 -4.58 8.60
C VAL A 18 -0.90 -5.78 9.18
N THR A 19 -1.05 -6.94 8.56
CA THR A 19 -0.40 -8.19 9.01
C THR A 19 0.80 -8.57 8.15
N SER A 20 0.87 -8.09 6.92
CA SER A 20 2.00 -8.29 6.02
C SER A 20 2.01 -7.23 4.93
N GLU A 21 3.19 -6.71 4.63
CA GLU A 21 3.40 -5.72 3.56
C GLU A 21 4.75 -5.94 2.85
N PRO A 22 4.85 -5.57 1.57
CA PRO A 22 6.12 -5.60 0.85
C PRO A 22 6.98 -4.39 1.25
N ALA A 23 8.30 -4.50 1.08
CA ALA A 23 9.26 -3.42 1.38
C ALA A 23 9.06 -2.15 0.52
N THR A 24 8.22 -2.22 -0.50
CA THR A 24 7.81 -1.06 -1.32
C THR A 24 6.80 -0.16 -0.61
N VAL A 25 6.15 -0.63 0.46
CA VAL A 25 5.29 0.21 1.31
C VAL A 25 6.16 0.98 2.29
N THR A 26 6.06 2.30 2.26
CA THR A 26 6.82 3.20 3.14
C THR A 26 5.98 3.77 4.28
N SER A 27 4.65 3.69 4.16
CA SER A 27 3.72 4.12 5.20
C SER A 27 2.38 3.40 5.07
N ALA A 28 1.82 3.00 6.21
CA ALA A 28 0.49 2.43 6.30
C ALA A 28 -0.28 3.07 7.47
N THR A 29 -1.43 3.66 7.18
CA THR A 29 -2.35 4.23 8.18
C THR A 29 -3.63 3.41 8.18
N THR A 30 -3.99 2.85 9.33
CA THR A 30 -5.22 2.07 9.54
C THR A 30 -6.22 2.84 10.42
N GLY A 31 -7.44 2.29 10.58
CA GLY A 31 -8.53 2.95 11.30
C GLY A 31 -9.85 2.79 10.55
N SER A 32 -10.57 3.90 10.33
CA SER A 32 -11.82 3.93 9.55
C SER A 32 -11.60 3.75 8.04
N SER A 33 -10.39 4.04 7.56
CA SER A 33 -9.92 3.78 6.21
C SER A 33 -8.47 3.31 6.26
N LEU A 34 -8.04 2.63 5.19
CA LEU A 34 -6.64 2.25 4.98
C LEU A 34 -6.00 3.21 3.99
N ALA A 35 -4.92 3.87 4.38
CA ALA A 35 -4.08 4.64 3.47
C ALA A 35 -2.69 4.01 3.39
N LEU A 36 -2.24 3.65 2.19
CA LEU A 36 -0.93 3.08 1.92
C LEU A 36 -0.14 4.01 1.02
N THR A 37 1.13 4.21 1.34
CA THR A 37 2.08 4.89 0.46
C THR A 37 3.11 3.89 -0.02
N PHE A 38 3.17 3.72 -1.33
CA PHE A 38 4.24 3.00 -2.01
C PHE A 38 5.35 3.98 -2.35
N GLY A 39 6.59 3.62 -1.98
CA GLY A 39 7.82 4.29 -2.35
C GLY A 39 8.15 4.07 -3.83
N ASP A 40 9.42 3.81 -4.15
CA ASP A 40 9.81 3.57 -5.54
C ASP A 40 9.34 2.20 -6.05
N LEU A 41 8.52 2.23 -7.09
CA LEU A 41 7.99 1.08 -7.81
C LEU A 41 8.73 0.85 -9.14
N SER A 42 9.76 1.64 -9.48
CA SER A 42 10.46 1.57 -10.77
C SER A 42 11.03 0.18 -11.07
N THR A 43 11.53 -0.51 -10.05
CA THR A 43 12.14 -1.84 -10.14
C THR A 43 11.12 -2.98 -10.12
N THR A 44 9.85 -2.71 -9.81
CA THR A 44 8.81 -3.75 -9.69
C THR A 44 8.34 -4.28 -11.05
N ALA A 45 8.56 -3.55 -12.14
CA ALA A 45 8.27 -3.97 -13.52
C ALA A 45 6.84 -4.53 -13.74
N GLY A 46 5.85 -3.99 -13.01
CA GLY A 46 4.45 -4.44 -13.09
C GLY A 46 4.09 -5.62 -12.18
N ALA A 47 5.01 -6.07 -11.32
CA ALA A 47 4.73 -7.09 -10.32
C ALA A 47 3.69 -6.63 -9.29
N THR A 48 2.76 -7.51 -8.95
CA THR A 48 1.72 -7.24 -7.96
C THR A 48 2.31 -7.00 -6.57
N GLN A 49 1.91 -5.88 -5.95
CA GLN A 49 2.22 -5.57 -4.55
C GLN A 49 1.09 -6.09 -3.66
N ARG A 50 1.37 -7.08 -2.82
CA ARG A 50 0.36 -7.71 -1.94
C ARG A 50 0.50 -7.20 -0.52
N VAL A 51 -0.57 -6.62 0.02
CA VAL A 51 -0.68 -6.20 1.42
C VAL A 51 -1.81 -6.98 2.06
N THR A 52 -1.55 -7.63 3.18
CA THR A 52 -2.54 -8.40 3.95
C THR A 52 -2.91 -7.61 5.19
N VAL A 53 -4.20 -7.52 5.46
CA VAL A 53 -4.72 -6.75 6.60
C VAL A 53 -5.73 -7.55 7.41
N ARG A 54 -5.84 -7.20 8.69
CA ARG A 54 -6.93 -7.61 9.55
C ARG A 54 -8.00 -6.53 9.54
N LEU A 55 -9.21 -6.95 9.24
CA LEU A 55 -10.37 -6.07 9.22
C LEU A 55 -10.87 -5.79 10.65
N GLY A 56 -11.41 -4.58 10.84
CA GLY A 56 -12.16 -4.20 12.03
C GLY A 56 -13.62 -4.61 11.93
#